data_AF-A0A7W9EU17-F1
#
_entry.id   AF-A0A7W9EU17-F1
#
_cell.length_a   1.000
_cell.length_b   1.000
_cell.length_c   1.000
_cell.angle_alpha   90.00
_cell.angle_beta   90.00
_cell.angle_gamma   90.00
#
_symmetry.space_group_name_H-M   'P 1'
#
loop_
_entity.id
_entity.type
_entity.pdbx_description
1 polymer ?
#
loop_
_entity_poly.entity_id
_entity_poly.type
_entity_poly.pdbx_seq_one_letter_code
_entity_poly.pdbx_strand_id
1 'polypeptide(L)'
;MIHAPPVQAIAQAASLQQLFSAHQQLLDGLARLETETARPVPDKAAVGAARLALSQASRKRSTILDSVLASEARIRTGPDLLQLVALQDSVRRARTASTAHVARWSQSTLEADWRGYCRDSALMRRHMRRQMEAETQFFVQSSGSGGGRG
;
A
#
# COMPACT_ATOMS: atom_id res chain seq x y z
N MET A 1 37.07 -10.83 -11.97
CA MET A 1 36.51 -9.58 -12.52
C MET A 1 35.13 -9.40 -11.90
N ILE A 2 34.95 -8.44 -10.99
CA ILE A 2 33.67 -8.22 -10.29
C ILE A 2 32.83 -7.31 -11.18
N HIS A 3 31.81 -7.85 -11.85
CA HIS A 3 30.85 -7.03 -12.58
C HIS A 3 29.98 -6.28 -11.56
N ALA A 4 30.19 -4.97 -11.44
CA ALA A 4 29.27 -4.11 -10.71
C ALA A 4 27.90 -4.14 -11.40
N PRO A 5 26.78 -4.25 -10.66
CA PRO A 5 25.46 -4.24 -11.25
C PRO A 5 25.19 -2.90 -11.96
N PRO A 6 24.38 -2.89 -13.04
CA PRO A 6 24.04 -1.66 -13.74
C PRO A 6 23.33 -0.69 -12.79
N VAL A 7 23.63 0.61 -12.91
CA VAL A 7 23.09 1.70 -12.07
C VAL A 7 21.55 1.64 -11.94
N GLN A 8 20.87 1.20 -13.00
CA GLN A 8 19.42 1.06 -13.04
C GLN A 8 18.88 -0.05 -12.11
N ALA A 9 19.61 -1.15 -11.95
CA ALA A 9 19.25 -2.23 -11.02
C ALA A 9 19.42 -1.79 -9.55
N ILE A 10 20.46 -1.00 -9.25
CA ILE A 10 20.68 -0.44 -7.91
C ILE A 10 19.56 0.54 -7.54
N ALA A 11 19.20 1.45 -8.46
CA ALA A 11 18.12 2.42 -8.25
C ALA A 11 16.75 1.74 -8.06
N GLN A 12 16.49 0.66 -8.81
CA GLN A 12 15.28 -0.13 -8.66
C GLN A 12 15.22 -0.85 -7.32
N ALA A 13 16.32 -1.51 -6.90
CA ALA A 13 16.41 -2.17 -5.60
C ALA A 13 16.21 -1.18 -4.44
N ALA A 14 16.81 0.02 -4.52
CA ALA A 14 16.60 1.08 -3.53
C ALA A 14 15.14 1.55 -3.49
N SER A 15 14.48 1.69 -4.64
CA SER A 15 13.06 2.09 -4.71
C SER A 15 12.13 1.02 -4.14
N LEU A 16 12.42 -0.27 -4.37
CA LEU A 16 11.68 -1.39 -3.79
C LEU A 16 11.88 -1.47 -2.27
N GLN A 17 13.09 -1.24 -1.78
CA GLN A 17 13.36 -1.16 -0.34
C GLN A 17 12.55 -0.01 0.32
N GLN A 18 12.48 1.15 -0.33
CA GLN A 18 11.64 2.26 0.12
C GLN A 18 10.16 1.89 0.14
N LEU A 19 9.68 1.15 -0.87
CA LEU A 19 8.30 0.67 -0.92
C LEU A 19 7.99 -0.28 0.23
N PHE A 20 8.85 -1.27 0.50
CA PHE A 20 8.66 -2.20 1.61
C PHE A 20 8.76 -1.52 2.98
N SER A 21 9.63 -0.52 3.12
CA SER A 21 9.65 0.32 4.33
C SER A 21 8.32 1.08 4.50
N ALA A 22 7.76 1.61 3.41
CA ALA A 22 6.44 2.25 3.45
C ALA A 22 5.31 1.25 3.77
N HIS A 23 5.41 -0.01 3.35
CA HIS A 23 4.48 -1.07 3.75
C HIS A 23 4.54 -1.33 5.26
N GLN A 24 5.74 -1.41 5.85
CA GLN A 24 5.87 -1.58 7.30
C GLN A 24 5.24 -0.42 8.07
N GLN A 25 5.49 0.82 7.64
CA GLN A 25 4.86 2.01 8.23
C GLN A 25 3.32 1.96 8.13
N LEU A 26 2.78 1.43 7.03
CA LEU A 26 1.35 1.25 6.86
C LEU A 26 0.83 0.16 7.80
N LEU A 27 1.51 -0.97 7.92
CA LEU A 27 1.15 -2.08 8.82
C LEU A 27 1.09 -1.62 10.28
N ASP A 28 2.08 -0.83 10.73
CA ASP A 28 2.09 -0.23 12.07
C ASP A 28 0.88 0.69 12.28
N GLY A 29 0.58 1.55 11.29
CA GLY A 29 -0.58 2.42 11.32
C GLY A 29 -1.90 1.65 11.38
N LEU A 30 -2.01 0.55 10.63
CA LEU A 30 -3.17 -0.34 10.63
C LEU A 30 -3.35 -1.03 11.98
N ALA A 31 -2.26 -1.50 12.60
CA ALA A 31 -2.29 -2.13 13.92
C ALA A 31 -2.72 -1.15 15.01
N ARG A 32 -2.21 0.09 14.98
CA ARG A 32 -2.65 1.16 15.90
C ARG A 32 -4.14 1.45 15.76
N LEU A 33 -4.61 1.60 14.51
CA LEU A 33 -6.03 1.84 14.26
C LEU A 33 -6.90 0.65 14.70
N GLU A 34 -6.39 -0.57 14.55
CA GLU A 34 -7.06 -1.79 15.03
C GLU A 34 -7.25 -1.78 16.54
N THR A 35 -6.20 -1.44 17.30
CA THR A 35 -6.26 -1.26 18.77
C THR A 35 -7.33 -0.24 19.16
N GLU A 36 -7.36 0.93 18.51
CA GLU A 36 -8.37 1.95 18.85
C GLU A 36 -9.79 1.49 18.52
N THR A 37 -10.00 0.81 17.38
CA THR A 37 -11.33 0.31 16.99
C THR A 37 -11.83 -0.88 17.82
N ALA A 38 -10.97 -1.51 18.62
CA ALA A 38 -11.37 -2.54 19.57
C ALA A 38 -12.03 -1.96 20.83
N ARG A 39 -11.90 -0.64 21.06
CA ARG A 39 -12.48 0.04 22.22
C ARG A 39 -14.00 0.20 22.06
N PRO A 40 -14.78 0.05 23.15
CA PRO A 40 -16.24 0.15 23.10
C PRO A 40 -16.72 1.57 22.76
N VAL A 41 -15.91 2.58 23.08
CA VAL A 41 -16.16 3.99 22.79
C VAL A 41 -14.91 4.62 22.17
N PRO A 42 -15.07 5.59 21.24
CA PRO A 42 -13.94 6.21 20.58
C PRO A 42 -13.17 7.14 21.52
N ASP A 43 -11.86 6.96 21.57
CA ASP A 43 -10.94 8.01 22.01
C ASP A 43 -10.65 8.91 20.81
N LYS A 44 -11.31 10.06 20.77
CA LYS A 44 -11.33 10.95 19.61
C LYS A 44 -9.90 11.36 19.20
N ALA A 45 -9.06 11.66 20.18
CA ALA A 45 -7.69 12.09 19.92
C ALA A 45 -6.86 10.94 19.37
N ALA A 46 -6.91 9.76 20.00
CA ALA A 46 -6.16 8.60 19.56
C ALA A 46 -6.60 8.09 18.18
N VAL A 47 -7.90 8.03 17.93
CA VAL A 47 -8.47 7.63 16.63
C VAL A 47 -8.11 8.65 15.55
N GLY A 48 -8.24 9.95 15.82
CA GLY A 48 -7.85 11.01 14.88
C GLY A 48 -6.37 10.92 14.50
N ALA A 49 -5.49 10.75 15.49
CA ALA A 49 -4.06 10.57 15.28
C ALA A 49 -3.74 9.31 14.47
N ALA A 50 -4.36 8.17 14.79
CA ALA A 50 -4.16 6.92 14.05
C ALA A 50 -4.60 7.04 12.59
N ARG A 51 -5.76 7.66 12.34
CA ARG A 51 -6.27 7.90 10.98
C ARG A 51 -5.38 8.84 10.16
N LEU A 52 -4.86 9.91 10.80
CA LEU A 52 -3.94 10.83 10.16
C LEU A 52 -2.63 10.13 9.78
N ALA A 53 -2.03 9.39 10.72
CA ALA A 53 -0.80 8.64 10.49
C ALA A 53 -0.97 7.63 9.35
N LEU A 54 -2.07 6.87 9.35
CA LEU A 54 -2.38 5.91 8.28
C LEU A 54 -2.55 6.61 6.92
N SER A 55 -3.20 7.78 6.89
CA SER A 55 -3.38 8.57 5.67
C SER A 55 -2.05 9.10 5.12
N GLN A 56 -1.13 9.51 5.99
CA GLN A 56 0.22 9.95 5.60
C GLN A 56 1.05 8.77 5.08
N ALA A 57 1.05 7.64 5.77
CA ALA A 57 1.74 6.42 5.34
C ALA A 57 1.20 5.91 3.98
N SER A 58 -0.12 5.94 3.78
CA SER A 58 -0.75 5.55 2.51
C SER A 58 -0.36 6.48 1.35
N ARG A 59 -0.28 7.79 1.60
CA ARG A 59 0.22 8.76 0.62
C ARG A 59 1.67 8.51 0.25
N LYS A 60 2.54 8.32 1.26
CA LYS A 60 3.96 7.99 1.03
C LYS A 60 4.13 6.71 0.21
N ARG A 61 3.40 5.63 0.55
CA ARG A 61 3.37 4.39 -0.24
C ARG A 61 2.96 4.66 -1.69
N SER A 62 1.88 5.42 -1.89
CA SER A 62 1.33 5.71 -3.22
C SER A 62 2.34 6.46 -4.10
N THR A 63 3.02 7.48 -3.56
CA THR A 63 4.05 8.23 -4.29
C THR A 63 5.21 7.33 -4.72
N ILE A 64 5.73 6.51 -3.80
CA ILE A 64 6.84 5.59 -4.11
C ILE A 64 6.39 4.55 -5.13
N LEU A 65 5.21 3.97 -4.94
CA LEU A 65 4.66 2.95 -5.82
C LEU A 65 4.42 3.48 -7.24
N ASP A 66 3.94 4.71 -7.40
CA ASP A 66 3.77 5.30 -8.73
C ASP A 66 5.11 5.43 -9.47
N SER A 67 6.18 5.81 -8.76
CA SER A 67 7.54 5.87 -9.33
C SER A 67 8.07 4.49 -9.72
N VAL A 68 7.85 3.48 -8.87
CA VAL A 68 8.24 2.10 -9.16
C VAL A 68 7.48 1.57 -10.37
N LEU A 69 6.14 1.70 -10.39
CA LEU A 69 5.30 1.24 -11.49
C LEU A 69 5.65 1.91 -12.83
N ALA A 70 5.97 3.22 -12.80
CA ALA A 70 6.41 3.94 -13.99
C ALA A 70 7.77 3.43 -14.52
N SER A 71 8.65 3.02 -13.61
CA SER A 71 9.96 2.46 -13.97
C SER A 71 9.82 1.05 -14.56
N GLU A 72 8.98 0.20 -13.97
CA GLU A 72 8.66 -1.15 -14.47
C GLU A 72 7.99 -1.12 -15.85
N ALA A 73 7.10 -0.15 -16.09
CA ALA A 73 6.40 -0.02 -17.37
C ALA A 73 7.33 0.26 -18.54
N ARG A 74 8.53 0.81 -18.29
CA ARG A 74 9.54 1.09 -19.33
C ARG A 74 10.36 -0.13 -19.72
N ILE A 75 10.43 -1.14 -18.84
CA ILE A 75 11.33 -2.30 -19.01
C ILE A 75 10.57 -3.59 -19.32
N ARG A 76 9.30 -3.71 -18.93
CA ARG A 76 8.50 -4.93 -19.14
C ARG A 76 7.85 -4.96 -20.51
N THR A 77 7.75 -6.16 -21.07
CA THR A 77 7.09 -6.44 -22.34
C THR A 77 6.28 -7.74 -22.25
N GLY A 78 5.38 -7.97 -23.21
CA GLY A 78 4.64 -9.22 -23.32
C GLY A 78 3.82 -9.58 -22.06
N PRO A 79 3.83 -10.85 -21.61
CA PRO A 79 3.04 -11.29 -20.44
C PRO A 79 3.34 -10.52 -19.15
N ASP A 80 4.58 -10.08 -18.94
CA ASP A 80 4.98 -9.35 -17.73
C ASP A 80 4.36 -7.95 -17.69
N LEU A 81 4.12 -7.33 -18.85
CA LEU A 81 3.41 -6.05 -18.95
C LEU A 81 1.93 -6.20 -18.58
N LEU A 82 1.28 -7.30 -18.97
CA LEU A 82 -0.12 -7.56 -18.61
C LEU A 82 -0.30 -7.71 -17.09
N GLN A 83 0.63 -8.39 -16.42
CA GLN A 83 0.63 -8.49 -14.96
C GLN A 83 0.82 -7.13 -14.29
N LEU A 84 1.71 -6.27 -14.84
CA LEU A 84 1.91 -4.91 -14.35
C LEU A 84 0.64 -4.06 -14.47
N VAL A 85 -0.05 -4.15 -15.63
CA VAL A 85 -1.32 -3.44 -15.85
C VAL A 85 -2.39 -3.90 -14.86
N ALA A 86 -2.50 -5.21 -14.60
CA ALA A 86 -3.42 -5.75 -13.60
C ALA A 86 -3.14 -5.20 -12.19
N LEU A 87 -1.85 -5.07 -11.82
CA LEU A 87 -1.44 -4.46 -10.55
C LEU A 87 -1.82 -2.98 -10.50
N GLN A 88 -1.53 -2.20 -11.55
CA GLN A 88 -1.89 -0.78 -11.64
C GLN A 88 -3.40 -0.55 -11.50
N ASP A 89 -4.20 -1.41 -12.11
CA ASP A 89 -5.66 -1.39 -11.98
C ASP A 89 -6.13 -1.69 -10.56
N SER A 90 -5.52 -2.65 -9.88
CA SER A 90 -5.80 -2.93 -8.47
C SER A 90 -5.47 -1.74 -7.58
N VAL A 91 -4.30 -1.12 -7.79
CA VAL A 91 -3.87 0.08 -7.06
C VAL A 91 -4.86 1.23 -7.25
N ARG A 92 -5.33 1.46 -8.48
CA ARG A 92 -6.33 2.49 -8.78
C ARG A 92 -7.63 2.25 -8.03
N ARG A 93 -8.16 1.02 -8.05
CA ARG A 93 -9.37 0.65 -7.28
C ARG A 93 -9.19 0.85 -5.78
N ALA A 94 -8.03 0.46 -5.24
CA ALA A 94 -7.71 0.62 -3.81
C ALA A 94 -7.66 2.10 -3.40
N ARG A 95 -7.13 2.98 -4.26
CA ARG A 95 -7.14 4.44 -4.05
C ARG A 95 -8.56 4.98 -4.00
N THR A 96 -9.40 4.63 -4.97
CA THR A 96 -10.82 5.03 -4.99
C THR A 96 -11.55 4.59 -3.72
N ALA A 97 -11.37 3.34 -3.30
CA ALA A 97 -11.98 2.82 -2.07
C ALA A 97 -11.48 3.57 -0.81
N SER A 98 -10.19 3.89 -0.74
CA SER A 98 -9.61 4.64 0.37
C SER A 98 -10.18 6.07 0.46
N THR A 99 -10.28 6.76 -0.68
CA THR A 99 -10.88 8.10 -0.74
C THR A 99 -12.35 8.08 -0.33
N ALA A 100 -13.14 7.12 -0.81
CA ALA A 100 -14.53 6.97 -0.42
C ALA A 100 -14.69 6.72 1.09
N HIS A 101 -13.81 5.91 1.69
CA HIS A 101 -13.82 5.65 3.13
C HIS A 101 -13.51 6.92 3.95
N VAL A 102 -12.50 7.70 3.55
CA VAL A 102 -12.15 8.97 4.23
C VAL A 102 -13.28 9.98 4.11
N ALA A 103 -13.91 10.09 2.93
CA ALA A 103 -15.03 11.00 2.69
C ALA A 103 -16.28 10.61 3.51
N ARG A 104 -16.57 9.31 3.62
CA ARG A 104 -17.70 8.79 4.40
C ARG A 104 -17.55 9.06 5.89
N TRP A 105 -16.36 8.83 6.44
CA TRP A 105 -16.13 8.83 7.89
C TRP A 105 -15.49 10.13 8.36
N SER A 106 -16.19 11.26 8.27
CA SER A 106 -15.82 12.47 9.00
C SER A 106 -15.80 12.24 10.52
N GLN A 107 -15.21 13.17 11.28
CA GLN A 107 -15.19 13.09 12.75
C GLN A 107 -16.63 12.99 13.32
N SER A 108 -17.55 13.80 12.82
CA SER A 108 -18.94 13.79 13.30
C SER A 108 -19.68 12.49 12.97
N THR A 109 -19.53 11.96 11.76
CA THR A 109 -20.17 10.68 11.36
C THR A 109 -19.59 9.48 12.10
N LEU A 110 -18.29 9.50 12.40
CA LEU A 110 -17.64 8.47 13.20
C LEU A 110 -18.15 8.47 14.64
N GLU A 111 -18.40 9.64 15.21
CA GLU A 111 -18.96 9.77 16.56
C GLU A 111 -20.42 9.32 16.62
N ALA A 112 -21.20 9.65 15.59
CA ALA A 112 -22.60 9.26 15.47
C ALA A 112 -22.77 7.74 15.27
N ASP A 113 -21.84 7.07 14.57
CA ASP A 113 -21.89 5.63 14.30
C ASP A 113 -20.52 4.98 14.47
N TRP A 114 -20.07 4.87 15.73
CA TRP A 114 -18.78 4.25 16.07
C TRP A 114 -18.72 2.78 15.64
N ARG A 115 -19.80 2.02 15.85
CA ARG A 115 -19.86 0.60 15.48
C ARG A 115 -19.77 0.40 13.97
N GLY A 116 -20.47 1.23 13.19
CA GLY A 116 -20.38 1.22 11.74
C GLY A 116 -18.98 1.61 11.26
N TYR A 117 -18.35 2.60 11.89
CA TYR A 117 -16.96 2.94 11.60
C TYR A 117 -16.02 1.77 11.86
N CYS A 118 -16.12 1.09 13.03
CA CYS A 118 -15.26 -0.05 13.34
C CYS A 118 -15.39 -1.18 12.32
N ARG A 119 -16.62 -1.51 11.90
CA ARG A 119 -16.88 -2.51 10.87
C ARG A 119 -16.26 -2.12 9.53
N ASP A 120 -16.53 -0.91 9.04
CA ASP A 120 -16.02 -0.44 7.75
C ASP A 120 -14.50 -0.26 7.77
N SER A 121 -13.94 0.16 8.91
CA SER A 121 -12.50 0.27 9.13
C SER A 121 -11.85 -1.11 9.07
N ALA A 122 -12.42 -2.14 9.69
CA ALA A 122 -11.89 -3.50 9.60
C ALA A 122 -11.83 -4.02 8.15
N LEU A 123 -12.84 -3.71 7.33
CA LEU A 123 -12.85 -4.05 5.91
C LEU A 123 -11.75 -3.30 5.14
N MET A 124 -11.61 -1.99 5.38
CA MET A 124 -10.56 -1.17 4.78
C MET A 124 -9.16 -1.69 5.14
N ARG A 125 -8.92 -1.99 6.42
CA ARG A 125 -7.62 -2.53 6.89
C ARG A 125 -7.28 -3.85 6.21
N ARG A 126 -8.25 -4.77 6.08
CA ARG A 126 -8.05 -6.04 5.35
C ARG A 126 -7.73 -5.80 3.87
N HIS A 127 -8.41 -4.85 3.23
CA HIS A 127 -8.14 -4.51 1.83
C HIS A 127 -6.72 -3.94 1.65
N MET A 128 -6.30 -3.02 2.51
CA MET A 128 -4.93 -2.46 2.47
C MET A 128 -3.85 -3.53 2.66
N ARG A 129 -4.04 -4.48 3.57
CA ARG A 129 -3.09 -5.61 3.77
C ARG A 129 -2.96 -6.47 2.51
N ARG A 130 -4.08 -6.88 1.90
CA ARG A 130 -4.08 -7.65 0.65
C ARG A 130 -3.40 -6.89 -0.50
N GLN A 131 -3.60 -5.58 -0.57
CA GLN A 131 -2.98 -4.76 -1.59
C GLN A 131 -1.44 -4.71 -1.44
N MET A 132 -0.91 -4.57 -0.21
CA MET A 132 0.53 -4.64 0.04
C MET A 132 1.10 -6.03 -0.24
N GLU A 133 0.34 -7.08 0.06
CA GLU A 133 0.73 -8.46 -0.26
C GLU A 133 0.82 -8.67 -1.77
N ALA A 134 -0.17 -8.22 -2.54
CA ALA A 134 -0.15 -8.29 -4.00
C ALA A 134 1.02 -7.50 -4.61
N GLU A 135 1.30 -6.30 -4.09
CA GLU A 135 2.47 -5.50 -4.45
C GLU A 135 3.76 -6.29 -4.18
N THR A 136 3.91 -6.87 -2.98
CA THR A 136 5.09 -7.65 -2.59
C THR A 136 5.29 -8.88 -3.46
N GLN A 137 4.23 -9.67 -3.67
CA GLN A 137 4.27 -10.87 -4.50
C GLN A 137 4.71 -10.52 -5.93
N PHE A 138 4.14 -9.47 -6.53
CA PHE A 138 4.51 -9.02 -7.86
C PHE A 138 6.01 -8.71 -7.97
N PHE A 139 6.56 -7.90 -7.05
CA PHE A 139 7.97 -7.49 -7.12
C PHE A 139 8.95 -8.61 -6.75
N VAL A 140 8.59 -9.50 -5.82
CA VAL A 140 9.44 -10.65 -5.45
C VAL A 140 9.47 -11.70 -6.56
N GLN A 141 8.32 -12.07 -7.14
CA GLN A 141 8.24 -13.06 -8.22
C GLN A 141 8.94 -12.58 -9.49
N SER A 142 8.85 -11.27 -9.76
CA SER A 142 9.54 -10.65 -10.88
C SER A 142 11.07 -10.62 -10.73
N SER A 143 11.57 -10.61 -9.49
CA SER A 143 13.01 -10.64 -9.21
C SER A 143 13.61 -12.04 -9.39
N GLY A 144 12.78 -13.10 -9.35
CA GLY A 144 13.20 -14.50 -9.51
C GLY A 144 13.15 -15.04 -10.94
N SER A 145 12.44 -14.38 -11.87
CA SER A 145 12.28 -14.86 -13.26
C SER A 145 13.38 -14.38 -14.24
N GLY A 146 14.44 -13.73 -13.74
CA GLY A 146 15.57 -13.26 -14.56
C GLY A 146 16.58 -14.33 -15.00
N GLY A 147 16.34 -15.61 -14.71
CA GLY A 147 17.31 -16.70 -14.90
C GLY A 147 17.09 -17.62 -16.11
N GLY A 148 16.27 -17.24 -17.09
CA GLY A 148 16.02 -18.14 -18.23
C GLY A 148 15.58 -17.40 -19.48
N ARG A 149 16.53 -17.04 -20.34
CA ARG A 149 16.39 -16.93 -21.79
C ARG A 149 17.73 -16.57 -22.42
N GLY A 150 18.27 -17.49 -23.22
CA GLY A 150 19.48 -17.30 -24.04
C GLY A 150 20.48 -18.43 -23.87
#